data_AF-A0A094C7X2-F1
#
_entry.id   AF-A0A094C7X2-F1
#
_cell.length_a   1.000
_cell.length_b   1.000
_cell.length_c   1.000
_cell.angle_alpha   90.00
_cell.angle_beta   90.00
_cell.angle_gamma   90.00
#
_symmetry.space_group_name_H-M   'P 1'
#
loop_
_entity.id
_entity.type
_entity.pdbx_description
1 polymer ?
#
loop_
_entity_poly.entity_id
_entity_poly.type
_entity_poly.pdbx_seq_one_letter_code
_entity_poly.pdbx_strand_id
1 'polypeptide(L)'
;MASTKFSDSFFLAARAEIESLDLHHEIVDGLVSVLRLEQEHNDHQSFSDGEIYLKIVEAKTFGLEKSFQIWRARLSTRKQTSLKSLLDHKEISDAFNELRVFPGLWKGLELGNISDLLAIHCDEASRAHYLLLLEANITQGKNALKRAVCPETVQFLQLRAPAASTADWKSIIHAIRYGTIFQSVLENDKRAITRTLLNLTVIIPTIKTLHENQKLIEIGVKILKDTILGTKFRTTVRHALRQKWTSPGDMRIETKEGQFLSLHNLTPSAQWELTYQQIWLFILRESPGLSGTAPRLDARKNKLESCCIRNSVTKRRFSRFTAHLGIVKSKVNDKISAKCTHRVSVHRAKGSSAAGVIRDRRCGRPFYSSYMRYKNELYLPTLAKTLTRSYNELPSSTYVLRDFMLSFFRPTIISVCTNEQIPPLGPIILISDGVR
;
A
#
# COMPACT_ATOMS: atom_id res chain seq x y z
N MET A 1 31.14 -16.74 -20.23
CA MET A 1 32.48 -16.23 -20.56
C MET A 1 32.38 -15.39 -21.82
N ALA A 2 32.47 -14.07 -21.68
CA ALA A 2 32.87 -13.15 -22.73
C ALA A 2 33.18 -11.83 -22.02
N SER A 3 34.46 -11.67 -21.65
CA SER A 3 35.03 -10.45 -21.11
C SER A 3 35.34 -9.54 -22.29
N THR A 4 34.46 -8.60 -22.61
CA THR A 4 34.81 -7.46 -23.44
C THR A 4 35.51 -6.45 -22.53
N LYS A 5 36.84 -6.54 -22.49
CA LYS A 5 37.71 -5.48 -21.98
C LYS A 5 37.42 -4.19 -22.75
N PHE A 6 36.73 -3.25 -22.12
CA PHE A 6 36.83 -1.85 -22.52
C PHE A 6 38.28 -1.44 -22.28
N SER A 7 38.98 -1.13 -23.37
CA SER A 7 40.39 -0.80 -23.41
C SER A 7 40.68 0.49 -22.62
N ASP A 8 41.58 0.40 -21.63
CA ASP A 8 42.14 1.50 -20.84
C ASP A 8 42.71 2.65 -21.71
N SER A 9 43.03 2.40 -22.97
CA SER A 9 43.60 3.42 -23.86
C SER A 9 42.63 4.56 -24.19
N PHE A 10 41.32 4.29 -24.28
CA PHE A 10 40.33 5.33 -24.57
C PHE A 10 40.11 6.26 -23.38
N PHE A 11 40.15 5.70 -22.16
CA PHE A 11 40.03 6.47 -20.92
C PHE A 11 41.29 7.26 -20.60
N LEU A 12 42.48 6.71 -20.89
CA LEU A 12 43.74 7.44 -20.77
C LEU A 12 43.85 8.55 -21.82
N ALA A 13 43.36 8.33 -23.05
CA ALA A 13 43.30 9.36 -24.08
C ALA A 13 42.30 10.47 -23.72
N ALA A 14 41.08 10.12 -23.28
CA ALA A 14 40.09 11.11 -22.83
C ALA A 14 40.57 11.89 -21.60
N ARG A 15 41.29 11.24 -20.67
CA ARG A 15 41.89 11.91 -19.52
C ARG A 15 43.05 12.82 -19.93
N ALA A 16 43.91 12.39 -20.84
CA ALA A 16 44.99 13.22 -21.38
C ALA A 16 44.44 14.40 -22.22
N GLU A 17 43.32 14.22 -22.90
CA GLU A 17 42.63 15.26 -23.68
C GLU A 17 41.91 16.26 -22.76
N ILE A 18 41.33 15.81 -21.64
CA ILE A 18 40.79 16.67 -20.56
C ILE A 18 41.91 17.39 -19.80
N GLU A 19 43.05 16.74 -19.58
CA GLU A 19 44.24 17.33 -18.95
C GLU A 19 45.01 18.25 -19.93
N SER A 20 44.90 18.08 -21.25
CA SER A 20 45.48 18.97 -22.28
C SER A 20 44.57 20.12 -22.69
N LEU A 21 43.27 20.00 -22.45
CA LEU A 21 42.37 21.13 -22.46
C LEU A 21 42.69 21.93 -21.22
N ASP A 22 43.42 23.02 -21.40
CA ASP A 22 43.68 24.09 -20.43
C ASP A 22 42.34 24.78 -20.10
N LEU A 23 41.37 24.00 -19.63
CA LEU A 23 40.04 24.42 -19.21
C LEU A 23 40.28 25.12 -17.89
N HIS A 24 40.61 26.41 -18.02
CA HIS A 24 40.95 27.38 -16.99
C HIS A 24 40.77 26.85 -15.58
N HIS A 25 41.85 26.85 -14.80
CA HIS A 25 41.86 26.60 -13.36
C HIS A 25 40.66 27.23 -12.64
N GLU A 26 40.14 28.38 -13.10
CA GLU A 26 38.90 29.02 -12.61
C GLU A 26 37.60 28.20 -12.79
N ILE A 27 37.44 27.43 -13.88
CA ILE A 27 36.27 26.55 -14.09
C ILE A 27 36.37 25.34 -13.18
N VAL A 28 37.57 24.76 -13.02
CA VAL A 28 37.79 23.62 -12.12
C VAL A 28 37.69 24.05 -10.65
N ASP A 29 38.28 25.18 -10.27
CA ASP A 29 38.13 25.77 -8.93
C ASP A 29 36.70 26.27 -8.70
N GLY A 30 36.01 26.72 -9.74
CA GLY A 30 34.58 27.02 -9.75
C GLY A 30 33.72 25.78 -9.48
N LEU A 31 34.02 24.65 -10.14
CA LEU A 31 33.34 23.38 -9.90
C LEU A 31 33.68 22.80 -8.52
N VAL A 32 34.93 22.88 -8.08
CA VAL A 32 35.37 22.41 -6.76
C VAL A 32 34.78 23.28 -5.65
N SER A 33 34.68 24.59 -5.85
CA SER A 33 34.03 25.51 -4.91
C SER A 33 32.52 25.30 -4.88
N VAL A 34 31.86 25.08 -6.03
CA VAL A 34 30.44 24.67 -6.09
C VAL A 34 30.23 23.33 -5.37
N LEU A 35 31.10 22.34 -5.58
CA LEU A 35 31.04 21.05 -4.89
C LEU A 35 31.28 21.21 -3.38
N ARG A 36 32.19 22.09 -2.94
CA ARG A 36 32.42 22.40 -1.52
C ARG A 36 31.24 23.15 -0.90
N LEU A 37 30.66 24.12 -1.61
CA LEU A 37 29.48 24.85 -1.17
C LEU A 37 28.25 23.93 -1.11
N GLU A 38 28.09 23.00 -2.06
CA GLU A 38 27.09 21.94 -1.98
C GLU A 38 27.35 21.03 -0.76
N GLN A 39 28.60 20.72 -0.45
CA GLN A 39 28.98 19.90 0.70
C GLN A 39 28.71 20.60 2.04
N GLU A 40 29.07 21.88 2.17
CA GLU A 40 28.78 22.73 3.33
C GLU A 40 27.28 23.02 3.49
N HIS A 41 26.55 23.22 2.39
CA HIS A 41 25.09 23.36 2.41
C HIS A 41 24.40 22.04 2.81
N ASN A 42 24.91 20.90 2.32
CA ASN A 42 24.42 19.58 2.69
C ASN A 42 24.65 19.30 4.19
N ASP A 43 25.70 19.82 4.83
CA ASP A 43 25.96 19.54 6.25
C ASP A 43 24.96 20.21 7.21
N HIS A 44 24.30 21.29 6.78
CA HIS A 44 23.29 22.00 7.59
C HIS A 44 21.84 21.70 7.18
N GLN A 45 21.61 21.04 6.05
CA GLN A 45 20.27 20.73 5.55
C GLN A 45 19.71 19.44 6.17
N SER A 46 18.46 19.49 6.65
CA SER A 46 17.76 18.27 7.08
C SER A 46 17.23 17.52 5.87
N PHE A 47 17.71 16.30 5.66
CA PHE A 47 17.26 15.43 4.58
C PHE A 47 16.17 14.49 5.08
N SER A 48 15.16 14.27 4.24
CA SER A 48 14.20 13.18 4.42
C SER A 48 14.86 11.82 4.13
N ASP A 49 14.26 10.77 4.68
CA ASP A 49 14.69 9.39 4.45
C ASP A 49 14.70 9.03 2.95
N GLY A 50 13.76 9.56 2.17
CA GLY A 50 13.69 9.36 0.73
C GLY A 50 14.81 10.05 -0.05
N GLU A 51 15.16 11.27 0.31
CA GLU A 51 16.28 11.98 -0.34
C GLU A 51 17.61 11.27 -0.08
N ILE A 52 17.83 10.84 1.17
CA ILE A 52 19.01 10.03 1.52
C ILE A 52 19.02 8.72 0.72
N TYR A 53 17.88 8.02 0.65
CA TYR A 53 17.76 6.79 -0.14
C TYR A 53 18.11 7.02 -1.62
N LEU A 54 17.58 8.07 -2.26
CA LEU A 54 17.86 8.38 -3.66
C LEU A 54 19.35 8.63 -3.91
N LYS A 55 20.01 9.39 -3.02
CA LYS A 55 21.46 9.65 -3.08
C LYS A 55 22.29 8.38 -2.90
N ILE A 56 21.87 7.49 -2.01
CA ILE A 56 22.54 6.20 -1.78
C ILE A 56 22.43 5.30 -3.01
N VAL A 57 21.24 5.19 -3.61
CA VAL A 57 21.04 4.37 -4.81
C VAL A 57 21.80 4.95 -6.00
N GLU A 58 21.80 6.28 -6.16
CA GLU A 58 22.62 6.98 -7.15
C GLU A 58 24.10 6.66 -6.99
N ALA A 59 24.65 6.83 -5.77
CA ALA A 59 26.04 6.49 -5.46
C ALA A 59 26.37 5.02 -5.76
N LYS A 60 25.48 4.09 -5.40
CA LYS A 60 25.64 2.66 -5.70
C LYS A 60 25.62 2.37 -7.21
N THR A 61 24.78 3.07 -7.97
CA THR A 61 24.66 2.92 -9.43
C THR A 61 25.95 3.35 -10.13
N PHE A 62 26.60 4.41 -9.64
CA PHE A 62 27.82 4.97 -10.21
C PHE A 62 29.12 4.46 -9.56
N GLY A 63 29.05 3.50 -8.62
CA GLY A 63 30.23 2.96 -7.93
C GLY A 63 30.94 3.96 -7.00
N LEU A 64 30.23 4.99 -6.53
CA LEU A 64 30.76 6.06 -5.68
C LEU A 64 30.77 5.66 -4.19
N GLU A 65 31.69 4.80 -3.81
CA GLU A 65 31.73 4.21 -2.46
C GLU A 65 31.85 5.26 -1.35
N LYS A 66 32.66 6.32 -1.55
CA LYS A 66 32.79 7.42 -0.58
C LYS A 66 31.45 8.12 -0.34
N SER A 67 30.74 8.46 -1.42
CA SER A 67 29.42 9.12 -1.34
C SER A 67 28.39 8.19 -0.69
N PHE A 68 28.43 6.89 -0.99
CA PHE A 68 27.58 5.90 -0.33
C PHE A 68 27.76 5.93 1.18
N GLN A 69 29.01 5.90 1.68
CA GLN A 69 29.27 5.93 3.12
C GLN A 69 28.87 7.25 3.78
N ILE A 70 29.10 8.40 3.11
CA ILE A 70 28.68 9.72 3.61
C ILE A 70 27.17 9.78 3.81
N TRP A 71 26.39 9.41 2.80
CA TRP A 71 24.93 9.44 2.89
C TRP A 71 24.39 8.40 3.89
N ARG A 72 25.03 7.23 3.97
CA ARG A 72 24.68 6.20 4.94
C ARG A 72 24.95 6.64 6.38
N ALA A 73 26.03 7.37 6.64
CA ALA A 73 26.39 7.85 7.98
C ALA A 73 25.36 8.84 8.56
N ARG A 74 24.58 9.51 7.72
CA ARG A 74 23.49 10.43 8.12
C ARG A 74 22.27 9.70 8.69
N LEU A 75 22.17 8.38 8.50
CA LEU A 75 21.08 7.56 9.02
C LEU A 75 21.42 7.02 10.41
N SER A 76 20.42 6.94 11.29
CA SER A 76 20.56 6.21 12.55
C SER A 76 20.85 4.72 12.31
N THR A 77 21.47 4.05 13.28
CA THR A 77 21.80 2.61 13.19
C THR A 77 20.61 1.76 12.76
N ARG A 78 19.42 2.02 13.30
CA ARG A 78 18.18 1.32 12.92
C ARG A 78 17.83 1.54 11.44
N LYS A 79 17.93 2.78 10.95
CA LYS A 79 17.65 3.13 9.55
C LYS A 79 18.70 2.55 8.61
N GLN A 80 19.97 2.48 9.00
CA GLN A 80 21.02 1.82 8.21
C GLN A 80 20.74 0.32 8.04
N THR A 81 20.33 -0.37 9.11
CA THR A 81 19.93 -1.78 9.02
C THR A 81 18.73 -1.96 8.10
N SER A 82 17.72 -1.10 8.25
CA SER A 82 16.50 -1.14 7.43
C SER A 82 16.79 -0.88 5.95
N LEU A 83 17.67 0.09 5.65
CA LEU A 83 18.16 0.37 4.31
C LEU A 83 18.90 -0.84 3.73
N LYS A 84 19.79 -1.47 4.49
CA LYS A 84 20.50 -2.68 4.03
C LYS A 84 19.50 -3.78 3.66
N SER A 85 18.55 -4.06 4.55
CA SER A 85 17.49 -5.05 4.28
C SER A 85 16.66 -4.70 3.03
N LEU A 86 16.37 -3.42 2.80
CA LEU A 86 15.68 -2.96 1.60
C LEU A 86 16.47 -3.24 0.33
N LEU A 87 17.76 -2.88 0.33
CA LEU A 87 18.63 -3.05 -0.83
C LEU A 87 18.90 -4.53 -1.14
N ASP A 88 18.93 -5.38 -0.12
CA ASP A 88 19.11 -6.83 -0.24
C ASP A 88 17.80 -7.51 -0.73
N HIS A 89 16.63 -6.90 -0.50
CA HIS A 89 15.33 -7.44 -0.90
C HIS A 89 14.97 -7.07 -2.35
N LYS A 90 15.57 -7.79 -3.31
CA LYS A 90 15.53 -7.51 -4.75
C LYS A 90 14.16 -7.09 -5.29
N GLU A 91 13.10 -7.87 -5.06
CA GLU A 91 11.77 -7.58 -5.63
C GLU A 91 11.20 -6.21 -5.22
N ILE A 92 11.42 -5.82 -3.96
CA ILE A 92 10.91 -4.55 -3.43
C ILE A 92 11.85 -3.42 -3.84
N SER A 93 13.17 -3.64 -3.76
CA SER A 93 14.19 -2.71 -4.24
C SER A 93 13.98 -2.33 -5.70
N ASP A 94 13.71 -3.31 -6.57
CA ASP A 94 13.46 -3.09 -8.00
C ASP A 94 12.19 -2.25 -8.21
N ALA A 95 11.09 -2.57 -7.51
CA ALA A 95 9.86 -1.77 -7.55
C ALA A 95 10.07 -0.32 -7.06
N PHE A 96 10.87 -0.12 -6.02
CA PHE A 96 11.27 1.22 -5.57
C PHE A 96 12.12 1.95 -6.62
N ASN A 97 13.03 1.25 -7.28
CA ASN A 97 13.89 1.84 -8.32
C ASN A 97 13.07 2.35 -9.51
N GLU A 98 12.01 1.65 -9.90
CA GLU A 98 11.08 2.12 -10.95
C GLU A 98 10.37 3.43 -10.57
N LEU A 99 10.10 3.66 -9.29
CA LEU A 99 9.45 4.87 -8.79
C LEU A 99 10.39 6.09 -8.69
N ARG A 100 11.71 5.93 -8.91
CA ARG A 100 12.70 7.02 -8.82
C ARG A 100 12.43 8.16 -9.80
N VAL A 101 11.73 7.87 -10.90
CA VAL A 101 11.34 8.87 -11.90
C VAL A 101 10.36 9.92 -11.35
N PHE A 102 9.75 9.68 -10.19
CA PHE A 102 8.82 10.59 -9.50
C PHE A 102 9.46 11.15 -8.21
N PRO A 103 10.29 12.20 -8.29
CA PRO A 103 11.04 12.69 -7.12
C PRO A 103 10.14 13.08 -5.95
N GLY A 104 8.96 13.66 -6.21
CA GLY A 104 8.03 14.07 -5.15
C GLY A 104 7.48 12.95 -4.27
N LEU A 105 7.46 11.69 -4.74
CA LEU A 105 6.95 10.57 -3.94
C LEU A 105 7.84 10.26 -2.73
N TRP A 106 9.14 10.54 -2.85
CA TRP A 106 10.16 10.06 -1.91
C TRP A 106 10.13 10.77 -0.56
N LYS A 107 9.56 11.98 -0.47
CA LYS A 107 9.33 12.65 0.82
C LYS A 107 8.44 11.83 1.77
N GLY A 108 7.66 10.88 1.23
CA GLY A 108 6.83 9.96 2.00
C GLY A 108 7.52 8.68 2.48
N LEU A 109 8.78 8.41 2.07
CA LEU A 109 9.51 7.22 2.51
C LEU A 109 9.89 7.34 3.98
N GLU A 110 9.65 6.27 4.74
CA GLU A 110 10.02 6.16 6.16
C GLU A 110 10.92 4.94 6.35
N LEU A 111 12.25 5.11 6.28
CA LEU A 111 13.21 4.01 6.41
C LEU A 111 13.08 3.29 7.76
N GLY A 112 12.61 3.99 8.80
CA GLY A 112 12.34 3.39 10.11
C GLY A 112 11.24 2.32 10.11
N ASN A 113 10.34 2.34 9.12
CA ASN A 113 9.23 1.39 8.98
C ASN A 113 9.55 0.24 8.00
N ILE A 114 10.68 0.32 7.28
CA ILE A 114 11.04 -0.66 6.26
C ILE A 114 11.41 -2.02 6.86
N SER A 115 12.13 -2.05 7.99
CA SER A 115 12.38 -3.32 8.69
C SER A 115 11.07 -4.05 8.99
N ASP A 116 10.06 -3.30 9.40
CA ASP A 116 8.75 -3.81 9.78
C ASP A 116 7.97 -4.22 8.52
N LEU A 117 8.17 -3.53 7.38
CA LEU A 117 7.54 -3.86 6.10
C LEU A 117 8.00 -5.23 5.60
N LEU A 118 9.31 -5.45 5.62
CA LEU A 118 9.92 -6.69 5.15
C LEU A 118 9.64 -7.86 6.11
N ALA A 119 9.58 -7.61 7.42
CA ALA A 119 9.29 -8.65 8.43
C ALA A 119 7.85 -9.20 8.38
N ILE A 120 6.93 -8.51 7.70
CA ILE A 120 5.55 -8.96 7.51
C ILE A 120 5.47 -10.11 6.51
N HIS A 121 6.44 -10.27 5.60
CA HIS A 121 6.42 -11.28 4.52
C HIS A 121 5.14 -11.22 3.68
N CYS A 122 4.68 -10.01 3.32
CA CYS A 122 3.57 -9.77 2.38
C CYS A 122 4.08 -9.01 1.17
N ASP A 123 5.12 -9.53 0.54
CA ASP A 123 5.84 -8.84 -0.52
C ASP A 123 4.96 -8.64 -1.76
N GLU A 124 4.07 -9.59 -2.05
CA GLU A 124 3.10 -9.46 -3.15
C GLU A 124 2.13 -8.31 -2.92
N ALA A 125 1.75 -8.06 -1.67
CA ALA A 125 0.85 -6.97 -1.32
C ALA A 125 1.53 -5.61 -1.45
N SER A 126 2.77 -5.51 -0.98
CA SER A 126 3.62 -4.33 -1.17
C SER A 126 3.82 -4.04 -2.67
N ARG A 127 4.14 -5.09 -3.45
CA ARG A 127 4.30 -5.00 -4.91
C ARG A 127 3.02 -4.54 -5.61
N ALA A 128 1.86 -5.06 -5.23
CA ALA A 128 0.58 -4.64 -5.80
C ALA A 128 0.33 -3.14 -5.60
N HIS A 129 0.65 -2.60 -4.42
CA HIS A 129 0.54 -1.17 -4.14
C HIS A 129 1.52 -0.33 -4.99
N TYR A 130 2.74 -0.81 -5.20
CA TYR A 130 3.69 -0.14 -6.10
C TYR A 130 3.23 -0.15 -7.56
N LEU A 131 2.69 -1.26 -8.03
CA LEU A 131 2.13 -1.34 -9.38
C LEU A 131 0.97 -0.35 -9.55
N LEU A 132 0.11 -0.20 -8.53
CA LEU A 132 -0.96 0.81 -8.55
C LEU A 132 -0.41 2.24 -8.71
N LEU A 133 0.73 2.57 -8.09
CA LEU A 133 1.40 3.86 -8.27
C LEU A 133 1.86 4.10 -9.72
N LEU A 134 2.36 3.05 -10.38
CA LEU A 134 2.78 3.11 -11.78
C LEU A 134 1.57 3.17 -12.73
N GLU A 135 0.57 2.33 -12.48
CA GLU A 135 -0.66 2.18 -13.28
C GLU A 135 -1.59 3.39 -13.19
N ALA A 136 -1.51 4.19 -12.11
CA ALA A 136 -2.29 5.43 -11.99
C ALA A 136 -2.06 6.38 -13.18
N ASN A 137 -0.93 6.25 -13.89
CA ASN A 137 -0.59 6.91 -15.15
C ASN A 137 -0.92 8.41 -15.19
N ILE A 138 -0.84 9.08 -14.03
CA ILE A 138 -1.20 10.50 -13.85
C ILE A 138 -0.36 11.38 -14.79
N THR A 139 0.87 10.93 -15.06
CA THR A 139 1.86 11.63 -15.89
C THR A 139 1.86 11.19 -17.34
N GLN A 140 0.96 10.29 -17.75
CA GLN A 140 0.80 9.82 -19.13
C GLN A 140 2.11 9.32 -19.77
N GLY A 141 3.00 8.74 -18.96
CA GLY A 141 4.34 8.33 -19.38
C GLY A 141 5.33 9.47 -19.70
N LYS A 142 4.90 10.75 -19.71
CA LYS A 142 5.74 11.89 -20.10
C LYS A 142 6.76 12.25 -19.01
N ASN A 143 8.05 12.15 -19.34
CA ASN A 143 9.14 12.42 -18.39
C ASN A 143 9.14 13.84 -17.82
N ALA A 144 8.71 14.85 -18.59
CA ALA A 144 8.55 16.21 -18.08
C ALA A 144 7.51 16.28 -16.94
N LEU A 145 6.39 15.57 -17.09
CA LEU A 145 5.33 15.52 -16.07
C LEU A 145 5.75 14.72 -14.85
N LYS A 146 6.51 13.63 -15.03
CA LYS A 146 7.10 12.86 -13.92
C LYS A 146 7.97 13.74 -13.02
N ARG A 147 8.83 14.57 -13.62
CA ARG A 147 9.70 15.52 -12.90
C ARG A 147 8.93 16.68 -12.26
N ALA A 148 7.80 17.07 -12.83
CA ALA A 148 6.95 18.13 -12.28
C ALA A 148 6.14 17.71 -11.04
N VAL A 149 6.11 16.41 -10.71
CA VAL A 149 5.50 15.91 -9.46
C VAL A 149 6.43 16.25 -8.29
N CYS A 150 6.21 17.41 -7.68
CA CYS A 150 6.92 17.84 -6.47
C CYS A 150 6.28 17.27 -5.18
N PRO A 151 6.99 17.30 -4.05
CA PRO A 151 6.45 16.77 -2.79
C PRO A 151 5.15 17.44 -2.33
N GLU A 152 4.97 18.73 -2.57
CA GLU A 152 3.76 19.49 -2.22
C GLU A 152 2.56 19.01 -3.04
N THR A 153 2.78 18.70 -4.32
CA THR A 153 1.77 18.09 -5.20
C THR A 153 1.36 16.72 -4.68
N VAL A 154 2.31 15.87 -4.29
CA VAL A 154 2.03 14.55 -3.71
C VAL A 154 1.27 14.68 -2.40
N GLN A 155 1.71 15.57 -1.50
CA GLN A 155 1.07 15.80 -0.21
C GLN A 155 -0.38 16.30 -0.35
N PHE A 156 -0.66 17.11 -1.38
CA PHE A 156 -2.01 17.58 -1.66
C PHE A 156 -2.92 16.47 -2.20
N LEU A 157 -2.39 15.64 -3.11
CA LEU A 157 -3.15 14.61 -3.83
C LEU A 157 -3.37 13.34 -3.00
N GLN A 158 -2.42 12.96 -2.14
CA GLN A 158 -2.49 11.72 -1.38
C GLN A 158 -3.82 11.59 -0.64
N LEU A 159 -4.33 10.36 -0.57
CA LEU A 159 -5.57 10.01 0.12
C LEU A 159 -6.85 10.66 -0.45
N ARG A 160 -6.79 11.42 -1.55
CA ARG A 160 -7.98 11.91 -2.24
C ARG A 160 -8.59 10.82 -3.12
N ALA A 161 -9.91 10.82 -3.25
CA ALA A 161 -10.64 9.83 -4.05
C ALA A 161 -11.62 10.56 -5.00
N PRO A 162 -11.12 11.21 -6.05
CA PRO A 162 -11.92 12.12 -6.88
C PRO A 162 -13.12 11.47 -7.55
N ALA A 163 -13.06 10.18 -7.89
CA ALA A 163 -14.22 9.46 -8.42
C ALA A 163 -15.35 9.26 -7.39
N ALA A 164 -15.03 9.23 -6.09
CA ALA A 164 -15.98 8.89 -5.02
C ALA A 164 -16.26 10.03 -4.02
N SER A 165 -15.80 11.25 -4.33
CA SER A 165 -15.82 12.40 -3.43
C SER A 165 -15.88 13.69 -4.22
N THR A 166 -17.04 14.33 -4.21
CA THR A 166 -17.22 15.63 -4.89
C THR A 166 -16.38 16.72 -4.22
N ALA A 167 -16.07 16.61 -2.93
CA ALA A 167 -15.17 17.53 -2.24
C ALA A 167 -13.73 17.40 -2.77
N ASP A 168 -13.24 16.18 -2.99
CA ASP A 168 -11.90 15.96 -3.56
C ASP A 168 -11.83 16.38 -5.02
N TRP A 169 -12.86 16.05 -5.79
CA TRP A 169 -13.00 16.44 -7.19
C TRP A 169 -12.88 17.96 -7.34
N LYS A 170 -13.67 18.72 -6.57
CA LYS A 170 -13.62 20.20 -6.56
C LYS A 170 -12.27 20.73 -6.09
N SER A 171 -11.71 20.14 -5.02
CA SER A 171 -10.41 20.54 -4.48
C SER A 171 -9.28 20.39 -5.51
N ILE A 172 -9.26 19.29 -6.28
CA ILE A 172 -8.24 19.04 -7.30
C ILE A 172 -8.36 20.05 -8.44
N ILE A 173 -9.58 20.31 -8.93
CA ILE A 173 -9.79 21.31 -9.99
C ILE A 173 -9.32 22.69 -9.53
N HIS A 174 -9.69 23.09 -8.32
CA HIS A 174 -9.26 24.36 -7.77
C HIS A 174 -7.73 24.42 -7.68
N ALA A 175 -7.09 23.42 -7.08
CA ALA A 175 -5.63 23.41 -6.91
C ALA A 175 -4.86 23.45 -8.25
N ILE A 176 -5.35 22.80 -9.31
CA ILE A 176 -4.71 22.89 -10.63
C ILE A 176 -4.96 24.25 -11.28
N ARG A 177 -6.21 24.74 -11.24
CA ARG A 177 -6.61 26.03 -11.84
C ARG A 177 -5.85 27.21 -11.23
N TYR A 178 -5.65 27.20 -9.92
CA TYR A 178 -4.93 28.27 -9.22
C TYR A 178 -3.42 28.02 -9.12
N GLY A 179 -2.90 26.97 -9.77
CA GLY A 179 -1.47 26.66 -9.73
C GLY A 179 -0.94 26.34 -8.34
N THR A 180 -1.75 25.75 -7.45
CA THR A 180 -1.26 25.26 -6.15
C THR A 180 -0.50 23.94 -6.32
N ILE A 181 -0.84 23.15 -7.35
CA ILE A 181 -0.15 21.93 -7.75
C ILE A 181 0.16 21.96 -9.24
N PHE A 182 1.18 21.22 -9.68
CA PHE A 182 1.64 21.22 -11.09
C PHE A 182 1.96 22.61 -11.65
N GLN A 183 2.61 23.47 -10.85
CA GLN A 183 2.93 24.86 -11.21
C GLN A 183 3.74 24.98 -12.51
N SER A 184 4.76 24.14 -12.66
CA SER A 184 5.70 24.15 -13.78
C SER A 184 5.20 23.43 -15.04
N VAL A 185 3.94 22.99 -15.06
CA VAL A 185 3.36 22.23 -16.18
C VAL A 185 2.62 23.15 -17.14
N LEU A 186 2.73 22.90 -18.44
CA LEU A 186 2.01 23.64 -19.48
C LEU A 186 0.48 23.41 -19.40
N GLU A 187 -0.32 24.39 -19.78
CA GLU A 187 -1.80 24.32 -19.67
C GLU A 187 -2.44 23.12 -20.40
N ASN A 188 -1.90 22.74 -21.56
CA ASN A 188 -2.36 21.55 -22.29
C ASN A 188 -2.20 20.27 -21.46
N ASP A 189 -1.05 20.13 -20.81
CA ASP A 189 -0.75 18.99 -19.97
C ASP A 189 -1.52 19.06 -18.64
N LYS A 190 -1.73 20.25 -18.06
CA LYS A 190 -2.60 20.43 -16.88
C LYS A 190 -4.02 19.93 -17.13
N ARG A 191 -4.61 20.24 -18.30
CA ARG A 191 -5.94 19.72 -18.68
C ARG A 191 -5.95 18.20 -18.76
N ALA A 192 -4.88 17.61 -19.33
CA ALA A 192 -4.74 16.17 -19.48
C ALA A 192 -4.59 15.47 -18.12
N ILE A 193 -3.69 15.97 -17.25
CA ILE A 193 -3.50 15.51 -15.87
C ILE A 193 -4.80 15.62 -15.07
N THR A 194 -5.51 16.75 -15.18
CA THR A 194 -6.78 16.95 -14.49
C THR A 194 -7.77 15.86 -14.87
N ARG A 195 -7.96 15.58 -16.17
CA ARG A 195 -8.85 14.51 -16.62
C ARG A 195 -8.42 13.14 -16.08
N THR A 196 -7.13 12.83 -16.08
CA THR A 196 -6.63 11.57 -15.53
C THR A 196 -6.94 11.47 -14.04
N LEU A 197 -6.56 12.48 -13.24
CA LEU A 197 -6.79 12.53 -11.80
C LEU A 197 -8.27 12.36 -11.46
N LEU A 198 -9.15 13.13 -12.11
CA LEU A 198 -10.58 13.10 -11.83
C LEU A 198 -11.26 11.77 -12.19
N ASN A 199 -10.65 10.98 -13.07
CA ASN A 199 -11.14 9.67 -13.47
C ASN A 199 -10.55 8.51 -12.64
N LEU A 200 -9.60 8.76 -11.74
CA LEU A 200 -9.04 7.73 -10.87
C LEU A 200 -10.12 7.15 -9.96
N THR A 201 -10.39 5.86 -10.12
CA THR A 201 -11.39 5.09 -9.35
C THR A 201 -10.82 4.51 -8.05
N VAL A 202 -9.65 4.97 -7.65
CA VAL A 202 -8.92 4.55 -6.45
C VAL A 202 -8.62 5.77 -5.59
N ILE A 203 -8.35 5.55 -4.31
CA ILE A 203 -7.73 6.55 -3.46
C ILE A 203 -6.31 6.75 -4.00
N ILE A 204 -5.91 8.00 -4.26
CA ILE A 204 -4.59 8.30 -4.82
C ILE A 204 -3.50 7.77 -3.88
N PRO A 205 -2.75 6.72 -4.29
CA PRO A 205 -1.75 6.10 -3.45
C PRO A 205 -0.45 6.93 -3.44
N THR A 206 0.34 6.75 -2.39
CA THR A 206 1.73 7.24 -2.26
C THR A 206 2.57 6.24 -1.46
N ILE A 207 3.89 6.46 -1.40
CA ILE A 207 4.79 5.71 -0.49
C ILE A 207 4.32 5.88 0.97
N LYS A 208 3.87 7.08 1.35
CA LYS A 208 3.35 7.31 2.71
C LYS A 208 2.11 6.46 3.01
N THR A 209 1.18 6.35 2.06
CA THR A 209 -0.03 5.53 2.25
C THR A 209 0.29 4.04 2.37
N LEU A 210 1.35 3.55 1.72
CA LEU A 210 1.84 2.19 1.90
C LEU A 210 2.22 1.94 3.36
N HIS A 211 3.06 2.80 3.94
CA HIS A 211 3.47 2.69 5.35
C HIS A 211 2.30 2.74 6.33
N GLU A 212 1.28 3.57 6.04
CA GLU A 212 0.09 3.61 6.90
C GLU A 212 -0.77 2.34 6.77
N ASN A 213 -1.03 1.88 5.55
CA ASN A 213 -1.81 0.67 5.27
C ASN A 213 -1.13 -0.61 5.76
N GLN A 214 0.20 -0.65 5.74
CA GLN A 214 1.01 -1.73 6.29
C GLN A 214 0.67 -2.03 7.75
N LYS A 215 0.36 -1.02 8.57
CA LYS A 215 -0.02 -1.21 9.99
C LYS A 215 -1.28 -2.08 10.14
N LEU A 216 -2.19 -2.02 9.16
CA LEU A 216 -3.39 -2.87 9.14
C LEU A 216 -3.05 -4.29 8.66
N ILE A 217 -2.19 -4.42 7.65
CA ILE A 217 -1.69 -5.72 7.15
C ILE A 217 -0.96 -6.47 8.27
N GLU A 218 -0.12 -5.77 9.05
CA GLU A 218 0.63 -6.34 10.17
C GLU A 218 -0.29 -7.01 11.21
N ILE A 219 -1.45 -6.41 11.50
CA ILE A 219 -2.46 -7.00 12.39
C ILE A 219 -2.96 -8.33 11.81
N GLY A 220 -3.28 -8.36 10.52
CA GLY A 220 -3.75 -9.58 9.86
C GLY A 220 -2.70 -10.68 9.78
N VAL A 221 -1.45 -10.33 9.47
CA VAL A 221 -0.34 -11.28 9.45
C VAL A 221 -0.07 -11.85 10.84
N LYS A 222 -0.11 -11.04 11.90
CA LYS A 222 -0.01 -11.53 13.28
C LYS A 222 -1.12 -12.53 13.59
N ILE A 223 -2.35 -12.24 13.20
CA ILE A 223 -3.48 -13.19 13.34
C ILE A 223 -3.19 -14.50 12.60
N LEU A 224 -2.72 -14.44 11.35
CA LEU A 224 -2.42 -15.63 10.54
C LEU A 224 -1.28 -16.47 11.14
N LYS A 225 -0.21 -15.82 11.62
CA LYS A 225 0.91 -16.45 12.34
C LYS A 225 0.41 -17.17 13.60
N ASP A 226 -0.43 -16.52 14.39
CA ASP A 226 -0.95 -17.05 15.65
C ASP A 226 -1.95 -18.21 15.47
N THR A 227 -2.63 -18.29 14.32
CA THR A 227 -3.78 -19.19 14.15
C THR A 227 -3.55 -20.32 13.16
N ILE A 228 -2.88 -20.07 12.03
CA ILE A 228 -2.80 -21.01 10.89
C ILE A 228 -1.34 -21.36 10.55
N LEU A 229 -0.49 -20.34 10.42
CA LEU A 229 0.84 -20.48 9.80
C LEU A 229 1.94 -20.87 10.79
N GLY A 230 1.79 -20.49 12.06
CA GLY A 230 2.90 -20.51 13.02
C GLY A 230 3.92 -19.40 12.74
N THR A 231 4.97 -19.34 13.56
CA THR A 231 6.00 -18.27 13.49
C THR A 231 7.21 -18.61 12.61
N LYS A 232 7.32 -19.87 12.17
CA LYS A 232 8.50 -20.38 11.45
C LYS A 232 8.15 -20.70 9.99
N PHE A 233 8.18 -19.68 9.13
CA PHE A 233 8.14 -19.87 7.68
C PHE A 233 9.11 -18.90 7.00
N ARG A 234 9.72 -19.33 5.89
CA ARG A 234 10.74 -18.58 5.14
C ARG A 234 10.20 -17.95 3.84
N THR A 235 8.90 -18.07 3.60
CA THR A 235 8.23 -17.62 2.37
C THR A 235 7.22 -16.51 2.67
N THR A 236 6.55 -15.98 1.66
CA THR A 236 5.48 -14.99 1.88
C THR A 236 4.27 -15.62 2.57
N VAL A 237 3.46 -14.81 3.27
CA VAL A 237 2.20 -15.24 3.89
C VAL A 237 1.27 -15.86 2.86
N ARG A 238 1.22 -15.29 1.66
CA ARG A 238 0.39 -15.80 0.56
C ARG A 238 0.85 -17.18 0.12
N HIS A 239 2.15 -17.38 -0.08
CA HIS A 239 2.71 -18.68 -0.44
C HIS A 239 2.55 -19.72 0.69
N ALA A 240 2.78 -19.33 1.95
CA ALA A 240 2.61 -20.20 3.11
C ALA A 240 1.15 -20.66 3.28
N LEU A 241 0.18 -19.78 3.01
CA LEU A 241 -1.24 -20.16 2.96
C LEU A 241 -1.53 -21.07 1.77
N ARG A 242 -0.94 -20.80 0.59
CA ARG A 242 -1.11 -21.61 -0.62
C ARG A 242 -0.65 -23.04 -0.41
N GLN A 243 0.46 -23.25 0.29
CA GLN A 243 0.99 -24.58 0.62
C GLN A 243 0.07 -25.39 1.56
N LYS A 244 -0.76 -24.71 2.37
CA LYS A 244 -1.74 -25.35 3.26
C LYS A 244 -3.13 -25.47 2.64
N TRP A 245 -3.32 -24.97 1.43
CA TRP A 245 -4.61 -24.92 0.77
C TRP A 245 -4.84 -26.15 -0.11
N THR A 246 -5.99 -26.76 0.06
CA THR A 246 -6.53 -27.78 -0.84
C THR A 246 -7.81 -27.24 -1.46
N SER A 247 -7.97 -27.42 -2.77
CA SER A 247 -9.18 -26.99 -3.49
C SER A 247 -10.43 -27.58 -2.83
N PRO A 248 -11.36 -26.77 -2.31
CA PRO A 248 -12.61 -27.30 -1.77
C PRO A 248 -13.48 -27.83 -2.92
N GLY A 249 -14.12 -28.98 -2.72
CA GLY A 249 -15.04 -29.55 -3.71
C GLY A 249 -16.29 -28.70 -3.94
N ASP A 250 -16.70 -27.93 -2.93
CA ASP A 250 -17.78 -26.94 -3.00
C ASP A 250 -17.21 -25.58 -2.55
N MET A 251 -16.82 -24.76 -3.52
CA MET A 251 -16.32 -23.42 -3.25
C MET A 251 -17.48 -22.51 -2.82
N ARG A 252 -17.37 -21.90 -1.65
CA ARG A 252 -18.39 -20.97 -1.14
C ARG A 252 -17.81 -19.60 -0.87
N ILE A 253 -18.60 -18.57 -1.13
CA ILE A 253 -18.31 -17.20 -0.69
C ILE A 253 -19.27 -16.77 0.42
N GLU A 254 -18.75 -16.15 1.47
CA GLU A 254 -19.58 -15.56 2.52
C GLU A 254 -20.19 -14.25 2.03
N THR A 255 -21.52 -14.15 2.07
CA THR A 255 -22.28 -12.98 1.57
C THR A 255 -22.74 -12.07 2.72
N LYS A 256 -23.01 -12.67 3.87
CA LYS A 256 -23.34 -12.05 5.16
C LYS A 256 -22.87 -12.98 6.27
N GLU A 257 -22.89 -12.52 7.52
CA GLU A 257 -22.46 -13.33 8.66
C GLU A 257 -23.18 -14.69 8.70
N GLY A 258 -22.41 -15.76 8.51
CA GLY A 258 -22.92 -17.14 8.52
C GLY A 258 -23.75 -17.54 7.29
N GLN A 259 -23.87 -16.68 6.28
CA GLN A 259 -24.56 -16.97 5.02
C GLN A 259 -23.55 -17.16 3.89
N PHE A 260 -23.71 -18.25 3.14
CA PHE A 260 -22.77 -18.67 2.12
C PHE A 260 -23.46 -18.93 0.79
N LEU A 261 -22.80 -18.56 -0.30
CA LEU A 261 -23.22 -18.85 -1.67
C LEU A 261 -22.22 -19.83 -2.30
N SER A 262 -22.70 -20.97 -2.78
CA SER A 262 -21.90 -21.94 -3.53
C SER A 262 -21.63 -21.45 -4.94
N LEU A 263 -20.40 -21.65 -5.39
CA LEU A 263 -19.90 -21.32 -6.72
C LEU A 263 -19.46 -22.59 -7.43
N HIS A 264 -19.84 -22.70 -8.70
CA HIS A 264 -19.55 -23.86 -9.53
C HIS A 264 -18.65 -23.46 -10.70
N ASN A 265 -18.01 -24.45 -11.33
CA ASN A 265 -17.21 -24.30 -12.56
C ASN A 265 -16.03 -23.31 -12.43
N LEU A 266 -15.43 -23.20 -11.25
CA LEU A 266 -14.28 -22.34 -11.00
C LEU A 266 -12.96 -23.07 -11.20
N THR A 267 -12.01 -22.43 -11.88
CA THR A 267 -10.63 -22.92 -11.98
C THR A 267 -9.96 -22.94 -10.59
N PRO A 268 -8.99 -23.82 -10.35
CA PRO A 268 -8.24 -23.83 -9.08
C PRO A 268 -7.53 -22.51 -8.76
N SER A 269 -7.20 -21.72 -9.80
CA SER A 269 -6.63 -20.37 -9.63
C SER A 269 -7.69 -19.37 -9.13
N ALA A 270 -8.88 -19.34 -9.76
CA ALA A 270 -9.97 -18.49 -9.30
C ALA A 270 -10.40 -18.84 -7.87
N GLN A 271 -10.48 -20.14 -7.57
CA GLN A 271 -10.79 -20.62 -6.22
C GLN A 271 -9.79 -20.12 -5.17
N TRP A 272 -8.50 -20.13 -5.51
CA TRP A 272 -7.45 -19.62 -4.64
C TRP A 272 -7.61 -18.15 -4.32
N GLU A 273 -7.82 -17.31 -5.33
CA GLU A 273 -7.96 -15.86 -5.10
C GLU A 273 -9.14 -15.57 -4.21
N LEU A 274 -10.27 -16.25 -4.44
CA LEU A 274 -11.44 -16.13 -3.58
C LEU A 274 -11.13 -16.56 -2.15
N THR A 275 -10.47 -17.69 -1.94
CA THR A 275 -10.06 -18.13 -0.59
C THR A 275 -9.19 -17.06 0.08
N TYR A 276 -8.16 -16.57 -0.62
CA TYR A 276 -7.21 -15.61 -0.07
C TYR A 276 -7.87 -14.29 0.31
N GLN A 277 -8.70 -13.74 -0.58
CA GLN A 277 -9.46 -12.51 -0.32
C GLN A 277 -10.45 -12.68 0.83
N GLN A 278 -11.19 -13.79 0.87
CA GLN A 278 -12.15 -14.07 1.94
C GLN A 278 -11.51 -14.14 3.33
N ILE A 279 -10.31 -14.72 3.43
CA ILE A 279 -9.54 -14.75 4.68
C ILE A 279 -9.21 -13.34 5.15
N TRP A 280 -8.72 -12.48 4.25
CA TRP A 280 -8.43 -11.09 4.59
C TRP A 280 -9.69 -10.30 4.97
N LEU A 281 -10.80 -10.48 4.26
CA LEU A 281 -12.07 -9.83 4.61
C LEU A 281 -12.55 -10.26 6.01
N PHE A 282 -12.48 -11.56 6.31
CA PHE A 282 -12.82 -12.06 7.64
C PHE A 282 -11.93 -11.43 8.71
N ILE A 283 -10.61 -11.42 8.47
CA ILE A 283 -9.64 -10.80 9.38
C ILE A 283 -9.97 -9.33 9.61
N LEU A 284 -10.26 -8.54 8.57
CA LEU A 284 -10.53 -7.11 8.68
C LEU A 284 -11.84 -6.80 9.42
N ARG A 285 -12.86 -7.67 9.31
CA ARG A 285 -14.11 -7.56 10.07
C ARG A 285 -13.92 -7.93 11.54
N GLU A 286 -13.17 -8.99 11.81
CA GLU A 286 -13.05 -9.59 13.14
C GLU A 286 -11.72 -9.26 13.84
N SER A 287 -10.91 -8.33 13.29
CA SER A 287 -9.56 -8.04 13.78
C SER A 287 -9.53 -7.69 15.26
N PRO A 288 -10.48 -6.91 15.83
CA PRO A 288 -10.47 -6.61 17.25
C PRO A 288 -10.68 -7.85 18.13
N GLY A 289 -11.55 -8.78 17.72
CA GLY A 289 -11.80 -10.04 18.42
C GLY A 289 -10.70 -11.09 18.22
N LEU A 290 -9.99 -11.06 17.09
CA LEU A 290 -8.90 -11.99 16.77
C LEU A 290 -7.56 -11.59 17.38
N SER A 291 -7.20 -10.31 17.29
CA SER A 291 -5.91 -9.78 17.74
C SER A 291 -5.95 -9.13 19.12
N GLY A 292 -7.12 -8.64 19.56
CA GLY A 292 -7.23 -7.74 20.70
C GLY A 292 -6.82 -6.30 20.40
N THR A 293 -6.47 -5.98 19.15
CA THR A 293 -6.10 -4.64 18.72
C THR A 293 -7.34 -3.84 18.32
N ALA A 294 -7.61 -2.77 19.08
CA ALA A 294 -8.74 -1.88 18.84
C ALA A 294 -8.61 -1.06 17.54
N PRO A 295 -9.73 -0.70 16.89
CA PRO A 295 -9.77 0.43 15.97
C PRO A 295 -9.30 1.73 16.64
N ARG A 296 -8.89 2.73 15.86
CA ARG A 296 -8.50 4.05 16.38
C ARG A 296 -9.72 4.78 16.95
N LEU A 297 -9.54 5.50 18.05
CA LEU A 297 -10.61 6.34 18.61
C LEU A 297 -10.88 7.56 17.73
N ASP A 298 -12.15 7.87 17.49
CA ASP A 298 -12.59 9.06 16.75
C ASP A 298 -12.22 10.37 17.44
N ALA A 299 -12.24 10.36 18.78
CA ALA A 299 -11.82 11.45 19.64
C ALA A 299 -11.17 10.87 20.92
N ARG A 300 -10.19 11.57 21.49
CA ARG A 300 -9.43 11.11 22.68
C ARG A 300 -10.30 10.85 23.92
N LYS A 301 -11.52 11.39 23.97
CA LYS A 301 -12.42 11.34 25.15
C LYS A 301 -13.47 10.22 25.12
N ASN A 302 -13.61 9.48 24.02
CA ASN A 302 -14.60 8.40 23.94
C ASN A 302 -13.99 7.09 24.44
N LYS A 303 -14.57 6.48 25.50
CA LYS A 303 -14.24 5.12 25.89
C LYS A 303 -14.76 4.14 24.85
N LEU A 304 -13.93 3.18 24.46
CA LEU A 304 -14.35 2.09 23.61
C LEU A 304 -15.18 1.11 24.44
N GLU A 305 -16.35 0.72 23.94
CA GLU A 305 -17.01 -0.49 24.44
C GLU A 305 -16.05 -1.68 24.28
N SER A 306 -16.18 -2.69 25.14
CA SER A 306 -15.30 -3.86 25.23
C SER A 306 -15.32 -4.76 23.98
N CYS A 307 -14.88 -4.26 22.82
CA CYS A 307 -14.83 -4.98 21.54
C CYS A 307 -13.44 -5.60 21.25
N CYS A 308 -12.48 -5.47 22.18
CA CYS A 308 -11.06 -5.80 21.97
C CYS A 308 -10.56 -6.95 22.85
N ILE A 309 -11.47 -7.77 23.38
CA ILE A 309 -11.08 -8.99 24.07
C ILE A 309 -10.85 -10.05 23.01
N ARG A 310 -9.67 -10.69 23.05
CA ARG A 310 -9.41 -11.89 22.24
C ARG A 310 -10.47 -12.93 22.58
N ASN A 311 -11.37 -13.17 21.64
CA ASN A 311 -12.54 -14.00 21.86
C ASN A 311 -12.25 -15.42 21.33
N SER A 312 -12.29 -16.41 22.21
CA SER A 312 -12.14 -17.83 21.83
C SER A 312 -13.22 -18.26 20.84
N VAL A 313 -14.42 -17.67 20.90
CA VAL A 313 -15.50 -17.90 19.93
C VAL A 313 -15.11 -17.36 18.56
N THR A 314 -14.60 -16.13 18.46
CA THR A 314 -14.14 -15.55 17.17
C THR A 314 -12.99 -16.36 16.57
N LYS A 315 -12.03 -16.82 17.39
CA LYS A 315 -10.95 -17.72 16.93
C LYS A 315 -11.48 -19.06 16.40
N ARG A 316 -12.44 -19.67 17.09
CA ARG A 316 -13.10 -20.91 16.64
C ARG A 316 -13.85 -20.69 15.32
N ARG A 317 -14.57 -19.58 15.20
CA ARG A 317 -15.25 -19.18 13.96
C ARG A 317 -14.25 -19.01 12.81
N PHE A 318 -13.14 -18.32 13.05
CA PHE A 318 -12.10 -18.17 12.03
C PHE A 318 -11.50 -19.49 11.61
N SER A 319 -11.21 -20.39 12.56
CA SER A 319 -10.66 -21.72 12.26
C SER A 319 -11.64 -22.58 11.46
N ARG A 320 -12.94 -22.54 11.79
CA ARG A 320 -13.98 -23.20 11.00
C ARG A 320 -14.07 -22.60 9.61
N PHE A 321 -14.08 -21.27 9.51
CA PHE A 321 -14.16 -20.56 8.24
C PHE A 321 -13.00 -20.93 7.30
N THR A 322 -11.76 -20.92 7.79
CA THR A 322 -10.58 -21.27 6.97
C THR A 322 -10.60 -22.74 6.55
N ALA A 323 -11.10 -23.64 7.40
CA ALA A 323 -11.25 -25.05 7.05
C ALA A 323 -12.27 -25.26 5.92
N HIS A 324 -13.40 -24.53 5.92
CA HIS A 324 -14.36 -24.56 4.81
C HIS A 324 -13.75 -24.05 3.50
N LEU A 325 -12.77 -23.15 3.57
CA LEU A 325 -12.03 -22.64 2.42
C LEU A 325 -10.84 -23.52 2.00
N GLY A 326 -10.68 -24.71 2.60
CA GLY A 326 -9.63 -25.65 2.26
C GLY A 326 -8.30 -25.45 2.98
N ILE A 327 -8.25 -24.63 4.03
CA ILE A 327 -7.05 -24.39 4.85
C ILE A 327 -7.22 -25.03 6.23
N VAL A 328 -6.53 -26.14 6.46
CA VAL A 328 -6.60 -26.90 7.72
C VAL A 328 -5.48 -26.47 8.67
N LYS A 329 -5.83 -26.26 9.95
CA LYS A 329 -4.90 -25.85 11.01
C LYS A 329 -3.87 -26.96 11.29
N SER A 330 -2.58 -26.63 11.31
CA SER A 330 -1.57 -27.48 11.96
C SER A 330 -1.65 -27.27 13.48
N LYS A 331 -1.65 -28.35 14.27
CA LYS A 331 -1.70 -28.31 15.74
C LYS A 331 -0.70 -27.26 16.29
N VAL A 332 -1.21 -26.15 16.84
CA VAL A 332 -0.43 -25.14 17.58
C VAL A 332 -1.18 -24.78 18.86
N ASN A 333 -0.41 -24.76 19.96
CA ASN A 333 -0.76 -24.69 21.37
C ASN A 333 -1.86 -23.69 21.76
N ASP A 334 -2.85 -24.20 22.49
CA ASP A 334 -3.88 -23.42 23.20
C ASP A 334 -3.33 -22.80 24.50
N LYS A 335 -2.40 -21.85 24.40
CA LYS A 335 -2.13 -20.93 25.51
C LYS A 335 -2.69 -19.55 25.16
N ILE A 336 -3.85 -19.22 25.71
CA ILE A 336 -4.44 -17.88 25.64
C ILE A 336 -4.66 -17.36 27.06
N SER A 337 -3.85 -16.38 27.44
CA SER A 337 -4.14 -15.45 28.53
C SER A 337 -3.69 -14.07 28.06
N ALA A 338 -4.65 -13.20 27.75
CA ALA A 338 -4.42 -11.77 27.65
C ALA A 338 -5.70 -11.05 28.10
N LYS A 339 -5.64 -10.43 29.28
CA LYS A 339 -6.69 -9.56 29.81
C LYS A 339 -6.63 -8.21 29.09
N CYS A 340 -7.79 -7.72 28.66
CA CYS A 340 -7.96 -6.35 28.19
C CYS A 340 -7.91 -5.40 29.40
N THR A 341 -7.10 -4.34 29.33
CA THR A 341 -6.92 -3.34 30.40
C THR A 341 -7.87 -2.13 30.28
N HIS A 342 -8.85 -2.17 29.38
CA HIS A 342 -9.78 -1.06 29.17
C HIS A 342 -11.04 -1.21 30.05
N ARG A 343 -11.31 -0.20 30.90
CA ARG A 343 -12.49 -0.15 31.78
C ARG A 343 -13.78 0.17 31.02
N VAL A 344 -14.82 -0.59 31.32
CA VAL A 344 -16.18 -0.55 30.75
C VAL A 344 -17.01 0.60 31.33
N SER A 345 -17.76 1.29 30.46
CA SER A 345 -19.10 1.81 30.78
C SER A 345 -19.92 1.91 29.50
N VAL A 346 -21.17 1.42 29.54
CA VAL A 346 -22.08 1.29 28.39
C VAL A 346 -22.77 2.62 28.11
N HIS A 347 -22.58 3.19 26.92
CA HIS A 347 -23.49 4.22 26.40
C HIS A 347 -23.66 4.06 24.88
N ARG A 348 -24.90 3.79 24.48
CA ARG A 348 -25.37 3.70 23.10
C ARG A 348 -25.16 5.05 22.40
N ALA A 349 -24.17 5.15 21.51
CA ALA A 349 -23.96 6.33 20.71
C ALA A 349 -25.00 6.38 19.56
N LYS A 350 -25.86 7.41 19.59
CA LYS A 350 -26.73 7.77 18.46
C LYS A 350 -25.86 8.07 17.23
N GLY A 351 -26.14 7.39 16.12
CA GLY A 351 -25.43 7.55 14.86
C GLY A 351 -25.57 8.96 14.32
N SER A 352 -24.45 9.67 14.22
CA SER A 352 -24.37 10.91 13.45
C SER A 352 -24.34 10.60 11.95
N SER A 353 -25.22 11.31 11.23
CA SER A 353 -25.57 11.19 9.81
C SER A 353 -24.46 11.55 8.81
N ALA A 354 -23.26 11.93 9.24
CA ALA A 354 -22.16 12.23 8.32
C ALA A 354 -21.48 10.92 7.85
N ALA A 355 -22.05 10.30 6.80
CA ALA A 355 -21.72 8.95 6.31
C ALA A 355 -20.32 8.79 5.69
N GLY A 356 -19.60 9.88 5.40
CA GLY A 356 -18.32 9.84 4.69
C GLY A 356 -17.06 9.87 5.58
N VAL A 357 -15.92 9.52 4.99
CA VAL A 357 -14.60 9.45 5.62
C VAL A 357 -13.72 10.60 5.13
N ILE A 358 -13.24 11.43 6.06
CA ILE A 358 -12.33 12.55 5.77
C ILE A 358 -10.96 12.05 5.31
N ARG A 359 -10.25 12.86 4.51
CA ARG A 359 -8.99 12.51 3.83
C ARG A 359 -8.00 11.72 4.70
N ASP A 360 -7.63 12.27 5.86
CA ASP A 360 -6.56 11.72 6.70
C ASP A 360 -6.96 10.45 7.48
N ARG A 361 -8.20 9.97 7.30
CA ARG A 361 -8.74 8.74 7.90
C ARG A 361 -8.95 7.62 6.88
N ARG A 362 -8.50 7.79 5.64
CA ARG A 362 -8.73 6.86 4.51
C ARG A 362 -7.63 5.80 4.32
N CYS A 363 -6.72 5.66 5.27
CA CYS A 363 -5.69 4.62 5.24
C CYS A 363 -5.33 4.12 6.64
N GLY A 364 -4.63 2.99 6.68
CA GLY A 364 -4.14 2.36 7.89
C GLY A 364 -5.26 1.81 8.76
N ARG A 365 -4.97 1.70 10.06
CA ARG A 365 -5.95 1.17 11.02
C ARG A 365 -7.19 2.08 11.06
N PRO A 366 -8.40 1.55 10.84
CA PRO A 366 -9.60 2.36 10.73
C PRO A 366 -9.99 2.97 12.07
N PHE A 367 -10.71 4.09 11.99
CA PHE A 367 -11.36 4.69 13.16
C PHE A 367 -12.60 3.88 13.55
N TYR A 368 -12.95 3.92 14.83
CA TYR A 368 -14.04 3.11 15.39
C TYR A 368 -15.37 3.34 14.68
N SER A 369 -15.74 4.60 14.42
CA SER A 369 -16.94 4.93 13.65
C SER A 369 -16.96 4.28 12.26
N SER A 370 -15.83 4.30 11.55
CA SER A 370 -15.69 3.70 10.22
C SER A 370 -15.73 2.17 10.29
N TYR A 371 -15.03 1.59 11.26
CA TYR A 371 -15.06 0.16 11.54
C TYR A 371 -16.48 -0.34 11.81
N MET A 372 -17.23 0.34 12.68
CA MET A 372 -18.59 -0.06 13.02
C MET A 372 -19.57 0.03 11.84
N ARG A 373 -19.29 0.91 10.86
CA ARG A 373 -20.07 1.00 9.61
C ARG A 373 -19.80 -0.18 8.69
N TYR A 374 -18.53 -0.47 8.37
CA TYR A 374 -18.24 -1.48 7.36
C TYR A 374 -18.24 -2.92 7.90
N LYS A 375 -18.08 -3.15 9.21
CA LYS A 375 -17.83 -4.51 9.75
C LYS A 375 -18.92 -5.52 9.39
N ASN A 376 -20.17 -5.08 9.24
CA ASN A 376 -21.30 -5.94 8.90
C ASN A 376 -21.57 -6.01 7.39
N GLU A 377 -20.75 -5.32 6.59
CA GLU A 377 -20.94 -5.15 5.15
C GLU A 377 -19.73 -5.65 4.34
N LEU A 378 -18.57 -5.84 4.97
CA LEU A 378 -17.31 -6.14 4.28
C LEU A 378 -17.22 -7.59 3.79
N TYR A 379 -17.98 -7.91 2.75
CA TYR A 379 -18.03 -9.19 2.05
C TYR A 379 -17.73 -9.00 0.56
N LEU A 380 -17.30 -10.05 -0.14
CA LEU A 380 -16.97 -9.95 -1.58
C LEU A 380 -18.12 -9.38 -2.43
N PRO A 381 -19.38 -9.82 -2.29
CA PRO A 381 -20.47 -9.26 -3.08
C PRO A 381 -20.71 -7.77 -2.79
N THR A 382 -20.55 -7.34 -1.54
CA THR A 382 -20.70 -5.93 -1.19
C THR A 382 -19.58 -5.08 -1.78
N LEU A 383 -18.34 -5.58 -1.74
CA LEU A 383 -17.21 -4.91 -2.39
C LEU A 383 -17.37 -4.82 -3.91
N ALA A 384 -17.94 -5.85 -4.53
CA ALA A 384 -18.26 -5.85 -5.95
C ALA A 384 -19.34 -4.81 -6.31
N LYS A 385 -20.38 -4.68 -5.47
CA LYS A 385 -21.48 -3.71 -5.66
C LYS A 385 -21.13 -2.28 -5.26
N THR A 386 -20.08 -2.08 -4.47
CA THR A 386 -19.66 -0.75 -4.02
C THR A 386 -19.25 0.08 -5.22
N LEU A 387 -19.95 1.20 -5.43
CA LEU A 387 -19.73 2.09 -6.55
C LEU A 387 -18.30 2.63 -6.55
N THR A 388 -17.61 2.48 -7.68
CA THR A 388 -16.31 3.11 -7.96
C THR A 388 -16.46 4.62 -8.13
N ARG A 389 -17.61 5.07 -8.63
CA ARG A 389 -17.97 6.48 -8.78
C ARG A 389 -19.16 6.84 -7.91
N SER A 390 -19.03 7.90 -7.12
CA SER A 390 -20.09 8.40 -6.25
C SER A 390 -20.09 9.91 -6.23
N TYR A 391 -21.29 10.49 -6.15
CA TYR A 391 -21.52 11.93 -6.04
C TYR A 391 -21.64 12.41 -4.59
N ASN A 392 -21.32 11.55 -3.63
CA ASN A 392 -21.26 11.92 -2.23
C ASN A 392 -20.19 12.99 -1.99
N GLU A 393 -20.37 13.79 -0.95
CA GLU A 393 -19.37 14.78 -0.54
C GLU A 393 -18.04 14.12 -0.18
N LEU A 394 -18.09 12.99 0.53
CA LEU A 394 -16.94 12.22 0.99
C LEU A 394 -17.14 10.71 0.73
N PRO A 395 -16.06 9.92 0.54
CA PRO A 395 -16.15 8.48 0.32
C PRO A 395 -16.71 7.74 1.54
N SER A 396 -17.44 6.65 1.32
CA SER A 396 -17.94 5.80 2.42
C SER A 396 -16.81 4.97 3.05
N SER A 397 -17.03 4.47 4.28
CA SER A 397 -16.08 3.56 4.93
C SER A 397 -15.89 2.26 4.13
N THR A 398 -16.95 1.76 3.50
CA THR A 398 -16.89 0.58 2.63
C THR A 398 -16.05 0.84 1.37
N TYR A 399 -16.13 2.04 0.77
CA TYR A 399 -15.26 2.43 -0.35
C TYR A 399 -13.78 2.43 0.06
N VAL A 400 -13.44 2.99 1.23
CA VAL A 400 -12.06 3.02 1.74
C VAL A 400 -11.50 1.60 1.91
N LEU A 401 -12.28 0.69 2.50
CA LEU A 401 -11.83 -0.69 2.68
C LEU A 401 -11.80 -1.48 1.37
N ARG A 402 -12.69 -1.18 0.43
CA ARG A 402 -12.62 -1.72 -0.94
C ARG A 402 -11.31 -1.34 -1.59
N ASP A 403 -10.96 -0.06 -1.55
CA ASP A 403 -9.72 0.47 -2.13
C ASP A 403 -8.49 -0.18 -1.50
N PHE A 404 -8.47 -0.34 -0.18
CA PHE A 404 -7.43 -1.11 0.52
C PHE A 404 -7.34 -2.54 0.01
N MET A 405 -8.47 -3.24 -0.12
CA MET A 405 -8.47 -4.62 -0.63
C MET A 405 -7.93 -4.72 -2.07
N LEU A 406 -8.29 -3.76 -2.93
CA LEU A 406 -7.80 -3.70 -4.31
C LEU A 406 -6.30 -3.40 -4.38
N SER A 407 -5.83 -2.47 -3.55
CA SER A 407 -4.44 -2.00 -3.53
C SER A 407 -3.45 -3.09 -3.10
N PHE A 408 -3.86 -3.97 -2.18
CA PHE A 408 -2.94 -4.93 -1.55
C PHE A 408 -3.22 -6.39 -1.91
N PHE A 409 -4.45 -6.73 -2.27
CA PHE A 409 -4.80 -8.13 -2.50
C PHE A 409 -5.26 -8.39 -3.94
N ARG A 410 -5.33 -7.32 -4.77
CA ARG A 410 -5.80 -7.25 -6.16
C ARG A 410 -7.18 -7.93 -6.39
N PRO A 411 -8.04 -7.40 -7.25
CA PRO A 411 -9.25 -8.11 -7.62
C PRO A 411 -8.91 -9.24 -8.60
N THR A 412 -9.34 -10.47 -8.33
CA THR A 412 -10.21 -11.12 -9.31
C THR A 412 -11.45 -10.24 -9.41
N ILE A 413 -11.81 -9.79 -10.62
CA ILE A 413 -13.04 -9.04 -10.82
C ILE A 413 -14.18 -10.01 -10.54
N ILE A 414 -14.77 -9.92 -9.35
CA ILE A 414 -15.97 -10.69 -9.01
C ILE A 414 -17.15 -9.84 -9.44
N SER A 415 -17.59 -10.01 -10.69
CA SER A 415 -18.91 -9.53 -11.09
C SER A 415 -19.94 -10.56 -10.64
N VAL A 416 -20.65 -10.27 -9.54
CA VAL A 416 -21.86 -11.03 -9.17
C VAL A 416 -23.04 -10.41 -9.91
N CYS A 417 -23.39 -10.96 -11.07
CA CYS A 417 -24.62 -10.62 -11.79
C CYS A 417 -25.78 -11.40 -11.17
N THR A 418 -26.60 -10.73 -10.36
CA THR A 418 -27.95 -11.21 -10.11
C THR A 418 -28.77 -10.86 -11.34
N ASN A 419 -29.02 -11.81 -12.24
CA ASN A 419 -29.94 -11.60 -13.36
C ASN A 419 -31.34 -11.34 -12.77
N GLU A 420 -31.77 -10.08 -12.72
CA GLU A 420 -33.11 -9.72 -12.25
C GLU A 420 -34.22 -9.98 -13.29
N GLN A 421 -33.97 -10.76 -14.35
CA GLN A 421 -34.97 -10.96 -15.42
C GLN A 421 -35.17 -12.40 -15.92
N ILE A 422 -34.66 -13.45 -15.25
CA ILE A 422 -35.00 -14.84 -15.63
C ILE A 422 -35.07 -15.76 -14.38
N PRO A 423 -36.20 -16.41 -14.06
CA PRO A 423 -36.24 -17.50 -13.09
C PRO A 423 -36.06 -18.88 -13.76
N PRO A 424 -35.53 -19.93 -13.09
CA PRO A 424 -34.70 -19.98 -11.88
C PRO A 424 -33.29 -20.50 -12.24
N LEU A 425 -32.36 -19.61 -12.53
CA LEU A 425 -30.94 -19.91 -12.48
C LEU A 425 -30.32 -18.86 -11.56
N GLY A 426 -29.65 -19.32 -10.50
CA GLY A 426 -29.12 -18.47 -9.43
C GLY A 426 -28.13 -17.39 -9.91
N PRO A 427 -27.61 -16.56 -8.99
CA PRO A 427 -26.70 -15.47 -9.33
C PRO A 427 -25.49 -15.98 -10.15
N ILE A 428 -25.27 -15.38 -11.31
CA ILE A 428 -24.15 -15.70 -12.19
C ILE A 428 -22.95 -14.88 -11.73
N ILE A 429 -21.88 -15.55 -11.32
CA ILE A 429 -20.64 -14.90 -10.92
C ILE A 429 -19.64 -15.03 -12.07
N LEU A 430 -19.43 -13.91 -12.77
CA LEU A 430 -18.39 -13.78 -13.78
C LEU A 430 -17.09 -13.41 -13.07
N ILE A 431 -16.11 -14.29 -13.14
CA ILE A 431 -14.74 -14.05 -12.68
C ILE A 431 -13.91 -13.75 -13.92
N SER A 432 -13.46 -12.50 -14.07
CA SER A 432 -12.46 -12.17 -15.09
C SER A 432 -11.07 -12.24 -14.45
N ASP A 433 -10.21 -13.07 -15.02
CA ASP A 433 -8.78 -13.06 -14.71
C ASP A 433 -8.20 -11.74 -15.23
N GLY A 434 -7.89 -10.83 -14.31
CA GLY A 434 -7.30 -9.52 -14.60
C GLY A 434 -5.82 -9.61 -14.97
N VAL A 435 -5.47 -10.48 -15.92
CA VAL A 435 -4.14 -10.51 -16.52
C VAL A 435 -4.18 -9.71 -17.80
N ARG A 436 -3.83 -8.42 -17.71
CA ARG A 436 -3.14 -7.68 -18.77
C ARG A 436 -2.14 -6.72 -18.15
#